data_AF-A0A6I6W212-F1
#
_entry.id   AF-A0A6I6W212-F1
#
_cell.length_a   1.000
_cell.length_b   1.000
_cell.length_c   1.000
_cell.angle_alpha   90.00
_cell.angle_beta   90.00
_cell.angle_gamma   90.00
#
_symmetry.space_group_name_H-M   'P 1'
#
loop_
_entity.id
_entity.type
_entity.pdbx_description
1 polymer ?
#
loop_
_entity_poly.entity_id
_entity_poly.type
_entity_poly.pdbx_seq_one_letter_code
_entity_poly.pdbx_strand_id
1 'polypeptide(L)'
;MRESVNGLRIYATGKRIDLYRIDEWDWEYGMLHFDGENLRILTSTTMEDGQNYGTPYEGHMTSRHMSEIKDDNAIIKLTSPDSINSIWNALEDQAKEMLGEAKSSAKLLSEFSDVQSESIHKELVNLMDGDYFERQWVRARLAIETDASDSLTRTTQFLQSVCRHYLEKRKIPLGNKKTITDFINAVVADFPPLKFPNGEDHTADIKAFFGGVKGISQSAGALRTHLGTAHGGDKTANADEARLSNNLAGAVAIYILEKLKERMVAENE
;
A
#
# COMPACT_ATOMS: atom_id res chain seq x y z
N MET A 1 11.36 -15.91 22.69
CA MET A 1 11.31 -16.32 21.27
C MET A 1 9.91 -16.21 20.71
N ARG A 2 9.00 -17.15 21.02
CA ARG A 2 7.62 -17.16 20.47
C ARG A 2 6.84 -15.85 20.62
N GLU A 3 6.89 -15.22 21.79
CA GLU A 3 6.23 -13.92 22.01
C GLU A 3 6.89 -12.77 21.25
N SER A 4 8.20 -12.84 21.03
CA SER A 4 9.00 -11.79 20.40
C SER A 4 8.83 -11.72 18.88
N VAL A 5 8.36 -12.79 18.24
CA VAL A 5 8.14 -12.90 16.78
C VAL A 5 6.69 -13.25 16.43
N ASN A 6 5.77 -13.12 17.40
CA ASN A 6 4.37 -13.47 17.23
C ASN A 6 3.73 -12.66 16.07
N GLY A 7 3.13 -13.35 15.09
CA GLY A 7 2.55 -12.76 13.89
C GLY A 7 3.51 -12.65 12.69
N LEU A 8 4.79 -12.99 12.85
CA LEU A 8 5.78 -13.05 11.76
C LEU A 8 6.08 -14.52 11.43
N ARG A 9 6.00 -14.90 10.15
CA ARG A 9 6.43 -16.24 9.69
C ARG A 9 7.93 -16.25 9.47
N ILE A 10 8.69 -16.33 10.56
CA ILE A 10 10.15 -16.38 10.54
C ILE A 10 10.61 -17.80 10.79
N TYR A 11 11.46 -18.31 9.90
CA TYR A 11 12.17 -19.57 10.06
C TYR A 11 13.64 -19.24 10.30
N ALA A 12 14.26 -19.89 11.27
CA ALA A 12 15.68 -19.67 11.53
C ALA A 12 16.32 -20.93 12.08
N THR A 13 17.57 -21.16 11.69
CA THR A 13 18.37 -22.30 12.14
C THR A 13 19.67 -21.79 12.71
N GLY A 14 19.98 -22.24 13.92
CA GLY A 14 21.22 -21.98 14.61
C GLY A 14 22.36 -22.82 14.07
N LYS A 15 23.52 -22.70 14.69
CA LYS A 15 24.72 -23.42 14.28
C LYS A 15 24.60 -24.93 14.55
N ARG A 16 25.32 -25.72 13.74
CA ARG A 16 25.56 -27.14 13.95
C ARG A 16 26.34 -27.40 15.23
N ILE A 17 25.86 -28.35 16.04
CA ILE A 17 26.48 -28.85 17.27
C ILE A 17 26.67 -30.35 17.16
N ASP A 18 27.90 -30.83 17.28
CA ASP A 18 28.17 -32.27 17.28
C ASP A 18 27.72 -32.91 18.62
N LEU A 19 26.82 -33.88 18.54
CA LEU A 19 26.19 -34.51 19.69
C LEU A 19 27.03 -35.69 20.16
N TYR A 20 27.23 -36.70 19.31
CA TYR A 20 28.06 -37.85 19.63
C TYR A 20 28.61 -38.55 18.37
N ARG A 21 29.67 -39.33 18.58
CA ARG A 21 30.28 -40.17 17.56
C ARG A 21 29.54 -41.49 17.46
N ILE A 22 29.05 -41.85 16.28
CA ILE A 22 28.41 -43.15 16.02
C ILE A 22 29.49 -44.20 15.75
N ASP A 23 30.41 -43.90 14.83
CA ASP A 23 31.56 -44.77 14.52
C ASP A 23 32.78 -43.97 14.03
N GLU A 24 33.76 -44.62 13.41
CA GLU A 24 34.98 -43.94 12.97
C GLU A 24 34.73 -42.81 11.97
N TRP A 25 33.68 -42.94 11.17
CA TRP A 25 33.36 -42.11 10.01
C TRP A 25 32.00 -41.40 10.13
N ASP A 26 31.18 -41.73 11.14
CA ASP A 26 29.86 -41.14 11.34
C ASP A 26 29.66 -40.43 12.70
N TRP A 27 29.02 -39.27 12.64
CA TRP A 27 28.73 -38.36 13.76
C TRP A 27 27.28 -37.88 13.68
N GLU A 28 26.54 -37.99 14.79
CA GLU A 28 25.26 -37.29 14.92
C GLU A 28 25.51 -35.86 15.38
N TYR A 29 24.85 -34.92 14.71
CA TYR A 29 24.85 -33.52 15.09
C TYR A 29 23.42 -32.99 15.13
N GLY A 30 23.25 -31.86 15.81
CA GLY A 30 21.96 -31.18 15.88
C GLY A 30 22.07 -29.66 15.76
N MET A 31 20.93 -29.05 15.47
CA MET A 31 20.77 -27.59 15.37
C MET A 31 19.47 -27.18 16.05
N LEU A 32 19.50 -26.05 16.75
CA LEU A 32 18.27 -25.39 17.17
C LEU A 32 17.61 -24.77 15.94
N HIS A 33 16.32 -25.00 15.77
CA HIS A 33 15.54 -24.46 14.67
C HIS A 33 14.25 -23.85 15.20
N PHE A 34 13.91 -22.65 14.75
CA PHE A 34 12.61 -22.05 15.02
C PHE A 34 11.73 -22.19 13.78
N ASP A 35 10.64 -22.94 13.90
CA ASP A 35 9.76 -23.33 12.78
C ASP A 35 8.64 -22.30 12.50
N GLY A 36 8.77 -21.09 13.07
CA GLY A 36 7.73 -20.06 13.05
C GLY A 36 6.78 -20.09 14.25
N GLU A 37 6.68 -21.20 14.97
CA GLU A 37 5.81 -21.30 16.15
C GLU A 37 6.54 -21.83 17.39
N ASN A 38 7.43 -22.81 17.21
CA ASN A 38 8.09 -23.56 18.26
C ASN A 38 9.59 -23.68 18.00
N LEU A 39 10.34 -23.78 19.10
CA LEU A 39 11.74 -24.20 19.02
C LEU A 39 11.80 -25.72 18.86
N ARG A 40 12.51 -26.16 17.84
CA ARG A 40 12.75 -27.54 17.41
C ARG A 40 14.23 -27.86 17.47
N ILE A 41 14.52 -29.14 17.45
CA ILE A 41 15.88 -29.63 17.18
C ILE A 41 15.84 -30.37 15.86
N LEU A 42 16.69 -29.96 14.93
CA LEU A 42 16.99 -30.73 13.72
C LEU A 42 18.20 -31.60 14.02
N THR A 43 18.13 -32.90 13.73
CA THR A 43 19.25 -33.83 13.85
C THR A 43 19.48 -34.58 12.54
N SER A 44 20.73 -34.86 12.23
CA SER A 44 21.13 -35.78 11.16
C SER A 44 22.52 -36.35 11.45
N THR A 45 22.95 -37.31 10.64
CA THR A 45 24.30 -37.86 10.71
C THR A 45 25.12 -37.50 9.48
N THR A 46 26.45 -37.45 9.64
CA THR A 46 27.36 -37.20 8.52
C THR A 46 27.27 -38.25 7.41
N MET A 47 26.87 -39.49 7.75
CA MET A 47 26.61 -40.55 6.77
C MET A 47 25.32 -40.29 5.98
N GLU A 48 24.24 -39.86 6.65
CA GLU A 48 23.00 -39.44 6.00
C GLU A 48 23.24 -38.25 5.05
N ASP A 49 24.01 -37.26 5.51
CA ASP A 49 24.42 -36.13 4.66
C ASP A 49 25.22 -36.61 3.44
N GLY A 50 26.16 -37.53 3.63
CA GLY A 50 26.98 -38.10 2.56
C GLY A 50 26.17 -38.82 1.49
N GLN A 51 25.09 -39.50 1.89
CA GLN A 51 24.12 -40.10 0.96
C GLN A 51 23.29 -39.03 0.22
N ASN A 52 23.10 -37.88 0.84
CA ASN A 52 22.42 -36.71 0.29
C ASN A 52 23.38 -35.70 -0.40
N TYR A 53 24.48 -36.17 -1.00
CA TYR A 53 25.50 -35.36 -1.68
C TYR A 53 26.20 -34.30 -0.80
N GLY A 54 26.27 -34.53 0.50
CA GLY A 54 27.02 -33.72 1.46
C GLY A 54 26.31 -32.45 1.94
N THR A 55 25.01 -32.29 1.63
CA THR A 55 24.24 -31.10 2.02
C THR A 55 23.08 -31.46 2.93
N PRO A 56 23.14 -31.08 4.21
CA PRO A 56 21.96 -31.10 5.06
C PRO A 56 20.96 -30.04 4.61
N TYR A 57 19.85 -30.48 4.01
CA TYR A 57 18.67 -29.66 3.82
C TYR A 57 17.72 -29.89 4.99
N GLU A 58 17.10 -28.82 5.51
CA GLU A 58 16.16 -28.91 6.64
C GLU A 58 15.03 -29.94 6.41
N GLY A 59 14.60 -30.15 5.16
CA GLY A 59 13.58 -31.15 4.79
C GLY A 59 14.05 -32.61 4.81
N HIS A 60 15.36 -32.87 4.92
CA HIS A 60 15.95 -34.20 5.03
C HIS A 60 16.43 -34.52 6.46
N MET A 61 16.47 -33.52 7.34
CA MET A 61 16.81 -33.70 8.74
C MET A 61 15.61 -34.18 9.55
N THR A 62 15.89 -34.92 10.62
CA THR A 62 14.84 -35.30 11.57
C THR A 62 14.54 -34.11 12.48
N SER A 63 13.33 -33.56 12.40
CA SER A 63 12.84 -32.53 13.31
C SER A 63 12.17 -33.15 14.53
N ARG A 64 12.60 -32.76 15.72
CA ARG A 64 12.10 -33.27 17.00
C ARG A 64 11.73 -32.13 17.96
N HIS A 65 10.76 -32.37 18.82
CA HIS A 65 10.57 -31.51 19.99
C HIS A 65 11.71 -31.72 20.99
N MET A 66 12.05 -30.68 21.75
CA MET A 66 13.05 -30.78 22.83
C MET A 66 12.71 -31.90 23.83
N SER A 67 11.42 -32.11 24.12
CA SER A 67 10.93 -33.17 25.00
C SER A 67 11.12 -34.60 24.47
N GLU A 68 11.40 -34.76 23.18
CA GLU A 68 11.60 -36.06 22.55
C GLU A 68 13.07 -36.51 22.61
N ILE A 69 13.99 -35.61 22.95
CA ILE A 69 15.39 -35.93 23.16
C ILE A 69 15.57 -36.55 24.54
N LYS A 70 16.01 -37.80 24.56
CA LYS A 70 16.19 -38.57 25.81
C LYS A 70 17.60 -38.46 26.41
N ASP A 71 18.55 -37.90 25.68
CA ASP A 71 19.93 -37.74 26.12
C ASP A 71 20.19 -36.34 26.68
N ASP A 72 20.40 -36.28 28.00
CA ASP A 72 20.66 -35.03 28.72
C ASP A 72 21.94 -34.34 28.25
N ASN A 73 22.97 -35.10 27.82
CA ASN A 73 24.22 -34.52 27.33
C ASN A 73 24.04 -33.82 25.98
N ALA A 74 23.24 -34.39 25.09
CA ALA A 74 22.87 -33.75 23.83
C ALA A 74 22.10 -32.45 24.08
N ILE A 75 21.17 -32.44 25.04
CA ILE A 75 20.42 -31.23 25.44
C ILE A 75 21.38 -30.16 25.96
N ILE A 76 22.31 -30.51 26.86
CA ILE A 76 23.29 -29.56 27.42
C ILE A 76 24.13 -28.92 26.30
N LYS A 77 24.59 -29.70 25.32
CA LYS A 77 25.36 -29.18 24.19
C LYS A 77 24.53 -28.24 23.30
N LEU A 78 23.30 -28.64 22.97
CA LEU A 78 22.39 -27.86 22.13
C LEU A 78 21.88 -26.59 22.82
N THR A 79 21.81 -26.59 24.15
CA THR A 79 21.42 -25.43 24.96
C THR A 79 22.62 -24.65 25.49
N SER A 80 23.82 -24.91 24.96
CA SER A 80 25.00 -24.10 25.25
C SER A 80 24.78 -22.63 24.88
N PRO A 81 25.40 -21.67 25.60
CA PRO A 81 25.25 -20.24 25.30
C PRO A 81 25.52 -19.90 23.84
N ASP A 82 26.55 -20.52 23.25
CA ASP A 82 26.88 -20.27 21.85
C ASP A 82 25.81 -20.78 20.87
N SER A 83 25.18 -21.92 21.17
CA SER A 83 24.09 -22.47 20.35
C SER A 83 22.85 -21.57 20.43
N ILE A 84 22.47 -21.16 21.64
CA ILE A 84 21.34 -20.25 21.86
C ILE A 84 21.59 -18.89 21.17
N ASN A 85 22.78 -18.33 21.32
CA ASN A 85 23.13 -17.07 20.67
C ASN A 85 23.08 -17.20 19.13
N SER A 86 23.49 -18.35 18.58
CA SER A 86 23.47 -18.55 17.13
C SER A 86 22.06 -18.51 16.53
N ILE A 87 21.07 -19.16 17.16
CA ILE A 87 19.68 -19.11 16.70
C ILE A 87 19.07 -17.71 16.92
N TRP A 88 19.49 -17.01 17.98
CA TRP A 88 19.01 -15.65 18.25
C TRP A 88 19.50 -14.65 17.21
N ASN A 89 20.79 -14.73 16.84
CA ASN A 89 21.35 -13.94 15.75
C ASN A 89 20.67 -14.27 14.42
N ALA A 90 20.47 -15.55 14.12
CA ALA A 90 19.78 -15.97 12.89
C ALA A 90 18.34 -15.42 12.82
N LEU A 91 17.60 -15.40 13.94
CA LEU A 91 16.27 -14.79 14.02
C LEU A 91 16.32 -13.27 13.85
N GLU A 92 17.30 -12.60 14.45
CA GLU A 92 17.47 -11.15 14.31
C GLU A 92 17.78 -10.76 12.86
N ASP A 93 18.64 -11.52 12.19
CA ASP A 93 19.02 -11.28 10.79
C ASP A 93 17.82 -11.47 9.85
N GLN A 94 17.05 -12.54 10.02
CA GLN A 94 15.83 -12.77 9.25
C GLN A 94 14.77 -11.68 9.47
N ALA A 95 14.59 -11.23 10.72
CA ALA A 95 13.67 -10.13 11.02
C ALA A 95 14.12 -8.80 10.38
N LYS A 96 15.44 -8.52 10.37
CA LYS A 96 16.00 -7.33 9.71
C LYS A 96 15.81 -7.36 8.20
N GLU A 97 16.00 -8.52 7.58
CA GLU A 97 15.80 -8.73 6.14
C GLU A 97 14.35 -8.46 5.74
N MET A 98 13.38 -9.12 6.39
CA MET A 98 11.95 -8.89 6.15
C MET A 98 11.55 -7.42 6.33
N LEU A 99 12.05 -6.76 7.38
CA LEU A 99 11.78 -5.34 7.61
C LEU A 99 12.40 -4.47 6.51
N GLY A 100 13.58 -4.82 6.01
CA GLY A 100 14.25 -4.16 4.89
C GLY A 100 13.45 -4.27 3.59
N GLU A 101 12.95 -5.46 3.27
CA GLU A 101 12.09 -5.71 2.10
C GLU A 101 10.77 -4.96 2.18
N ALA A 102 10.11 -4.99 3.34
CA ALA A 102 8.84 -4.27 3.57
C ALA A 102 9.03 -2.76 3.43
N LYS A 103 10.10 -2.19 3.99
CA LYS A 103 10.45 -0.77 3.83
C LYS A 103 10.75 -0.41 2.38
N SER A 104 11.48 -1.27 1.67
CA SER A 104 11.80 -1.06 0.26
C SER A 104 10.54 -1.07 -0.60
N SER A 105 9.63 -2.01 -0.34
CA SER A 105 8.33 -2.10 -1.02
C SER A 105 7.46 -0.88 -0.74
N ALA A 106 7.39 -0.44 0.53
CA ALA A 106 6.68 0.78 0.90
C ALA A 106 7.29 2.03 0.23
N LYS A 107 8.62 2.11 0.13
CA LYS A 107 9.33 3.19 -0.58
C LYS A 107 9.01 3.18 -2.07
N LEU A 108 9.05 2.02 -2.73
CA LEU A 108 8.67 1.89 -4.14
C LEU A 108 7.20 2.26 -4.39
N LEU A 109 6.30 1.87 -3.49
CA LEU A 109 4.89 2.29 -3.55
C LEU A 109 4.73 3.81 -3.35
N SER A 110 5.50 4.41 -2.46
CA SER A 110 5.53 5.87 -2.28
C SER A 110 6.08 6.57 -3.51
N GLU A 111 7.21 6.11 -4.05
CA GLU A 111 7.81 6.66 -5.27
C GLU A 111 6.87 6.51 -6.47
N PHE A 112 6.20 5.36 -6.61
CA PHE A 112 5.18 5.15 -7.63
C PHE A 112 3.98 6.09 -7.45
N SER A 113 3.50 6.25 -6.21
CA SER A 113 2.42 7.20 -5.87
C SER A 113 2.81 8.64 -6.21
N ASP A 114 4.05 9.02 -5.92
CA ASP A 114 4.57 10.35 -6.24
C ASP A 114 4.70 10.54 -7.77
N VAL A 115 5.15 9.53 -8.52
CA VAL A 115 5.17 9.55 -10.00
C VAL A 115 3.77 9.69 -10.59
N GLN A 116 2.78 8.96 -10.07
CA GLN A 116 1.38 9.11 -10.49
C GLN A 116 0.84 10.50 -10.16
N SER A 117 1.18 11.03 -8.98
CA SER A 117 0.81 12.38 -8.56
C SER A 117 1.45 13.46 -9.44
N GLU A 118 2.70 13.27 -9.88
CA GLU A 118 3.37 14.14 -10.86
C GLU A 118 2.73 14.06 -12.25
N SER A 119 2.30 12.89 -12.71
CA SER A 119 1.57 12.75 -13.97
C SER A 119 0.24 13.51 -13.93
N ILE A 120 -0.53 13.36 -12.85
CA ILE A 120 -1.77 14.11 -12.61
C ILE A 120 -1.49 15.62 -12.61
N HIS A 121 -0.41 16.05 -11.93
CA HIS A 121 -0.01 17.45 -11.90
C HIS A 121 0.28 17.98 -13.30
N LYS A 122 1.08 17.26 -14.10
CA LYS A 122 1.45 17.65 -15.46
C LYS A 122 0.24 17.74 -16.40
N GLU A 123 -0.67 16.78 -16.33
CA GLU A 123 -1.91 16.79 -17.12
C GLU A 123 -2.80 17.98 -16.76
N LEU A 124 -2.97 18.27 -15.46
CA LEU A 124 -3.72 19.44 -15.00
C LEU A 124 -3.09 20.75 -15.47
N VAL A 125 -1.76 20.89 -15.38
CA VAL A 125 -1.03 22.07 -15.87
C VAL A 125 -1.31 22.28 -17.37
N ASN A 126 -1.18 21.22 -18.16
CA ASN A 126 -1.40 21.29 -19.61
C ASN A 126 -2.85 21.62 -20.00
N LEU A 127 -3.84 21.14 -19.24
CA LEU A 127 -5.27 21.36 -19.53
C LEU A 127 -5.76 22.75 -19.13
N MET A 128 -5.06 23.43 -18.21
CA MET A 128 -5.57 24.64 -17.56
C MET A 128 -4.83 25.93 -17.97
N ASP A 129 -3.86 25.81 -18.88
CA ASP A 129 -3.13 26.91 -19.56
C ASP A 129 -2.80 28.09 -18.64
N GLY A 130 -2.23 27.76 -17.48
CA GLY A 130 -1.64 28.70 -16.52
C GLY A 130 -2.58 29.80 -16.01
N ASP A 131 -3.24 29.56 -14.87
CA ASP A 131 -3.06 30.46 -13.72
C ASP A 131 -3.94 30.11 -12.52
N TYR A 132 -5.26 29.99 -12.69
CA TYR A 132 -6.16 29.93 -11.52
C TYR A 132 -6.23 28.53 -10.90
N PHE A 133 -6.55 27.52 -11.70
CA PHE A 133 -6.75 26.16 -11.20
C PHE A 133 -5.43 25.48 -10.82
N GLU A 134 -4.34 25.79 -11.53
CA GLU A 134 -3.02 25.25 -11.23
C GLU A 134 -2.55 25.72 -9.85
N ARG A 135 -2.71 27.01 -9.56
CA ARG A 135 -2.40 27.56 -8.22
C ARG A 135 -3.26 26.93 -7.13
N GLN A 136 -4.54 26.65 -7.39
CA GLN A 136 -5.42 25.96 -6.43
C GLN A 136 -4.96 24.52 -6.19
N TRP A 137 -4.61 23.79 -7.25
CA TRP A 137 -4.10 22.42 -7.19
C TRP A 137 -2.77 22.34 -6.43
N VAL A 138 -1.78 23.14 -6.82
CA VAL A 138 -0.45 23.15 -6.20
C VAL A 138 -0.55 23.50 -4.71
N ARG A 139 -1.38 24.49 -4.35
CA ARG A 139 -1.61 24.84 -2.93
C ARG A 139 -2.26 23.70 -2.14
N ALA A 140 -3.22 22.99 -2.73
CA ALA A 140 -3.83 21.84 -2.09
C ALA A 140 -2.81 20.71 -1.84
N ARG A 141 -1.93 20.47 -2.81
CA ARG A 141 -0.91 19.42 -2.74
C ARG A 141 0.22 19.76 -1.76
N LEU A 142 0.74 20.98 -1.79
CA LEU A 142 1.78 21.43 -0.86
C LEU A 142 1.32 21.38 0.61
N ALA A 143 0.02 21.55 0.85
CA ALA A 143 -0.54 21.48 2.19
C ALA A 143 -0.61 20.06 2.77
N ILE A 144 -0.48 18.99 1.98
CA ILE A 144 -0.69 17.60 2.46
C ILE A 144 0.17 17.28 3.68
N GLU A 145 1.47 17.59 3.61
CA GLU A 145 2.43 17.28 4.67
C GLU A 145 2.46 18.33 5.79
N THR A 146 2.10 19.58 5.49
CA THR A 146 2.20 20.68 6.44
C THR A 146 0.91 20.92 7.22
N ASP A 147 -0.25 20.70 6.58
CA ASP A 147 -1.60 20.86 7.13
C ASP A 147 -2.60 20.04 6.29
N ALA A 148 -2.71 18.75 6.62
CA ALA A 148 -3.58 17.80 5.92
C ALA A 148 -5.06 18.26 5.93
N SER A 149 -5.51 18.91 6.99
CA SER A 149 -6.88 19.44 7.11
C SER A 149 -7.12 20.61 6.14
N ASP A 150 -6.13 21.50 5.96
CA ASP A 150 -6.16 22.55 4.95
C ASP A 150 -6.09 21.96 3.54
N SER A 151 -5.29 20.91 3.33
CA SER A 151 -5.23 20.19 2.05
C SER A 151 -6.60 19.64 1.64
N LEU A 152 -7.37 19.02 2.54
CA LEU A 152 -8.73 18.55 2.26
C LEU A 152 -9.68 19.70 1.86
N THR A 153 -9.58 20.83 2.57
CA THR A 153 -10.37 22.04 2.25
C THR A 153 -10.05 22.55 0.86
N ARG A 154 -8.76 22.75 0.54
CA ARG A 154 -8.31 23.26 -0.75
C ARG A 154 -8.62 22.29 -1.90
N THR A 155 -8.46 20.99 -1.67
CA THR A 155 -8.79 19.93 -2.65
C THR A 155 -10.26 20.00 -3.06
N THR A 156 -11.16 20.13 -2.07
CA THR A 156 -12.60 20.26 -2.35
C THR A 156 -12.91 21.57 -3.08
N GLN A 157 -12.29 22.68 -2.67
CA GLN A 157 -12.47 23.98 -3.34
C GLN A 157 -11.99 23.98 -4.79
N PHE A 158 -10.87 23.30 -5.06
CA PHE A 158 -10.35 23.07 -6.40
C PHE A 158 -11.37 22.31 -7.25
N LEU A 159 -11.86 21.17 -6.76
CA LEU A 159 -12.84 20.35 -7.50
C LEU A 159 -14.15 21.10 -7.75
N GLN A 160 -14.63 21.88 -6.77
CA GLN A 160 -15.79 22.77 -6.96
C GLN A 160 -15.53 23.80 -8.06
N SER A 161 -14.34 24.37 -8.10
CA SER A 161 -13.98 25.38 -9.09
C SER A 161 -13.91 24.78 -10.50
N VAL A 162 -13.34 23.58 -10.65
CA VAL A 162 -13.32 22.84 -11.93
C VAL A 162 -14.75 22.53 -12.40
N CYS A 163 -15.61 22.06 -11.51
CA CYS A 163 -17.01 21.79 -11.87
C CYS A 163 -17.77 23.06 -12.27
N ARG A 164 -17.56 24.19 -11.56
CA ARG A 164 -18.17 25.48 -11.95
C ARG A 164 -17.71 25.91 -13.33
N HIS A 165 -16.41 25.81 -13.60
CA HIS A 165 -15.84 26.14 -14.90
C HIS A 165 -16.48 25.35 -16.04
N TYR A 166 -16.62 24.04 -15.85
CA TYR A 166 -17.31 23.16 -16.80
C TYR A 166 -18.73 23.66 -17.09
N LEU A 167 -19.52 23.88 -16.03
CA LEU A 167 -20.93 24.28 -16.14
C LEU A 167 -21.07 25.66 -16.80
N GLU A 168 -20.18 26.61 -16.47
CA GLU A 168 -20.14 27.94 -17.09
C GLU A 168 -19.84 27.85 -18.59
N LYS A 169 -18.81 27.09 -18.98
CA LYS A 169 -18.43 26.92 -20.38
C LYS A 169 -19.51 26.22 -21.20
N ARG A 170 -20.21 25.25 -20.62
CA ARG A 170 -21.37 24.57 -21.23
C ARG A 170 -22.68 25.32 -21.07
N LYS A 171 -22.67 26.53 -20.48
CA LYS A 171 -23.85 27.39 -20.27
C LYS A 171 -24.97 26.69 -19.49
N ILE A 172 -24.63 25.80 -18.57
CA ILE A 172 -25.57 25.07 -17.72
C ILE A 172 -25.85 25.91 -16.46
N PRO A 173 -27.11 26.29 -16.19
CA PRO A 173 -27.42 27.14 -15.04
C PRO A 173 -27.02 26.49 -13.71
N LEU A 174 -26.30 27.26 -12.87
CA LEU A 174 -25.91 26.82 -11.53
C LEU A 174 -27.14 26.74 -10.60
N GLY A 175 -28.14 27.61 -10.75
CA GLY A 175 -29.37 27.58 -9.94
C GLY A 175 -29.06 27.66 -8.43
N ASN A 176 -29.68 26.76 -7.65
CA ASN A 176 -29.47 26.67 -6.18
C ASN A 176 -28.29 25.76 -5.77
N LYS A 177 -27.44 25.33 -6.71
CA LYS A 177 -26.32 24.40 -6.43
C LYS A 177 -25.27 25.10 -5.57
N LYS A 178 -24.99 24.56 -4.38
CA LYS A 178 -24.06 25.16 -3.39
C LYS A 178 -22.96 24.20 -2.95
N THR A 179 -23.20 22.90 -3.10
CA THR A 179 -22.29 21.86 -2.61
C THR A 179 -21.50 21.22 -3.74
N ILE A 180 -20.40 20.54 -3.40
CA ILE A 180 -19.66 19.76 -4.40
C ILE A 180 -20.54 18.67 -5.02
N THR A 181 -21.41 18.06 -4.22
CA THR A 181 -22.40 17.07 -4.65
C THR A 181 -23.31 17.62 -5.74
N ASP A 182 -23.81 18.84 -5.57
CA ASP A 182 -24.67 19.48 -6.56
C ASP A 182 -23.93 19.74 -7.88
N PHE A 183 -22.69 20.21 -7.79
CA PHE A 183 -21.88 20.51 -8.97
C PHE A 183 -21.50 19.24 -9.74
N ILE A 184 -20.98 18.20 -9.07
CA ILE A 184 -20.57 16.96 -9.75
C ILE A 184 -21.76 16.26 -10.41
N ASN A 185 -22.93 16.27 -9.76
CA ASN A 185 -24.14 15.67 -10.33
C ASN A 185 -24.54 16.36 -11.65
N ALA A 186 -24.44 17.68 -11.70
CA ALA A 186 -24.76 18.45 -12.91
C ALA A 186 -23.73 18.23 -14.02
N VAL A 187 -22.44 18.17 -13.69
CA VAL A 187 -21.37 17.92 -14.66
C VAL A 187 -21.52 16.53 -15.29
N VAL A 188 -21.67 15.49 -14.46
CA VAL A 188 -21.78 14.11 -14.94
C VAL A 188 -23.05 13.89 -15.76
N ALA A 189 -24.14 14.59 -15.47
CA ALA A 189 -25.36 14.51 -16.27
C ALA A 189 -25.20 15.05 -17.70
N ASP A 190 -24.19 15.89 -17.95
CA ASP A 190 -23.88 16.46 -19.26
C ASP A 190 -22.67 15.81 -19.95
N PHE A 191 -22.04 14.80 -19.33
CA PHE A 191 -20.98 14.06 -19.99
C PHE A 191 -21.45 13.41 -21.30
N PRO A 192 -20.60 13.36 -22.33
CA PRO A 192 -20.92 12.61 -23.54
C PRO A 192 -21.08 11.12 -23.19
N PRO A 193 -21.96 10.38 -23.89
CA PRO A 193 -22.10 8.94 -23.68
C PRO A 193 -20.77 8.24 -23.96
N LEU A 194 -20.41 7.29 -23.09
CA LEU A 194 -19.23 6.45 -23.28
C LEU A 194 -19.42 5.60 -24.53
N LYS A 195 -18.42 5.59 -25.42
CA LYS A 195 -18.43 4.79 -26.65
C LYS A 195 -17.89 3.40 -26.33
N PHE A 196 -18.71 2.36 -26.51
CA PHE A 196 -18.25 0.98 -26.46
C PHE A 196 -18.03 0.45 -27.88
N PRO A 197 -16.98 -0.36 -28.14
CA PRO A 197 -16.67 -0.82 -29.49
C PRO A 197 -17.72 -1.75 -30.11
N ASN A 198 -18.53 -2.43 -29.29
CA ASN A 198 -19.27 -3.62 -29.74
C ASN A 198 -20.81 -3.48 -29.81
N GLY A 199 -21.38 -2.27 -29.65
CA GLY A 199 -22.84 -2.07 -29.79
C GLY A 199 -23.72 -2.75 -28.72
N GLU A 200 -23.12 -3.38 -27.72
CA GLU A 200 -23.80 -3.94 -26.54
C GLU A 200 -24.32 -2.84 -25.61
N ASP A 201 -25.46 -3.09 -24.94
CA ASP A 201 -26.04 -2.16 -23.97
C ASP A 201 -25.29 -2.25 -22.62
N HIS A 202 -24.36 -1.31 -22.42
CA HIS A 202 -23.61 -1.16 -21.17
C HIS A 202 -24.16 -0.05 -20.27
N THR A 203 -25.42 0.34 -20.42
CA THR A 203 -25.99 1.49 -19.68
C THR A 203 -25.89 1.33 -18.16
N ALA A 204 -26.04 0.11 -17.63
CA ALA A 204 -25.92 -0.16 -16.19
C ALA A 204 -24.49 0.06 -15.69
N ASP A 205 -23.48 -0.43 -16.42
CA ASP A 205 -22.07 -0.31 -16.06
C ASP A 205 -21.60 1.14 -16.14
N ILE A 206 -22.05 1.88 -17.17
CA ILE A 206 -21.79 3.32 -17.32
C ILE A 206 -22.34 4.10 -16.11
N LYS A 207 -23.56 3.78 -15.69
CA LYS A 207 -24.18 4.42 -14.52
C LYS A 207 -23.42 4.08 -13.24
N ALA A 208 -22.97 2.84 -13.07
CA ALA A 208 -22.17 2.43 -11.91
C ALA A 208 -20.82 3.17 -11.87
N PHE A 209 -20.11 3.22 -13.00
CA PHE A 209 -18.83 3.93 -13.14
C PHE A 209 -18.97 5.41 -12.77
N PHE A 210 -19.95 6.11 -13.37
CA PHE A 210 -20.22 7.51 -13.05
C PHE A 210 -20.80 7.72 -11.65
N GLY A 211 -21.44 6.70 -11.08
CA GLY A 211 -21.79 6.64 -9.67
C GLY A 211 -20.54 6.70 -8.78
N GLY A 212 -19.49 5.96 -9.14
CA GLY A 212 -18.18 6.02 -8.48
C GLY A 212 -17.54 7.41 -8.53
N VAL A 213 -17.53 8.05 -9.70
CA VAL A 213 -17.01 9.43 -9.88
C VAL A 213 -17.75 10.43 -8.97
N LYS A 214 -19.08 10.33 -8.92
CA LYS A 214 -19.92 11.13 -8.00
C LYS A 214 -19.57 10.83 -6.55
N GLY A 215 -19.45 9.55 -6.19
CA GLY A 215 -19.12 9.11 -4.84
C GLY A 215 -17.80 9.69 -4.34
N ILE A 216 -16.74 9.63 -5.15
CA ILE A 216 -15.43 10.23 -4.82
C ILE A 216 -15.57 11.72 -4.52
N SER A 217 -16.28 12.47 -5.37
CA SER A 217 -16.46 13.91 -5.22
C SER A 217 -17.29 14.28 -3.99
N GLN A 218 -18.30 13.47 -3.66
CA GLN A 218 -19.12 13.59 -2.45
C GLN A 218 -18.28 13.31 -1.20
N SER A 219 -17.48 12.25 -1.22
CA SER A 219 -16.59 11.88 -0.12
C SER A 219 -15.55 12.97 0.15
N ALA A 220 -14.98 13.61 -0.88
CA ALA A 220 -14.08 14.76 -0.69
C ALA A 220 -14.79 15.91 0.08
N GLY A 221 -16.04 16.21 -0.26
CA GLY A 221 -16.85 17.21 0.45
C GLY A 221 -17.16 16.82 1.91
N ALA A 222 -17.42 15.53 2.15
CA ALA A 222 -17.63 14.99 3.49
C ALA A 222 -16.34 15.08 4.33
N LEU A 223 -15.19 14.66 3.78
CA LEU A 223 -13.89 14.78 4.42
C LEU A 223 -13.56 16.23 4.78
N ARG A 224 -13.82 17.20 3.89
CA ARG A 224 -13.69 18.63 4.25
C ARG A 224 -14.60 19.03 5.42
N THR A 225 -15.83 18.56 5.45
CA THR A 225 -16.80 18.92 6.51
C THR A 225 -16.40 18.33 7.86
N HIS A 226 -15.92 17.09 7.84
CA HIS A 226 -15.61 16.33 9.04
C HIS A 226 -14.19 16.53 9.54
N LEU A 227 -13.22 16.78 8.67
CA LEU A 227 -11.79 16.82 9.00
C LEU A 227 -11.09 18.09 8.50
N GLY A 228 -11.73 18.91 7.64
CA GLY A 228 -11.13 20.11 7.09
C GLY A 228 -11.24 21.35 7.98
N THR A 229 -10.45 22.36 7.64
CA THR A 229 -10.36 23.67 8.33
C THR A 229 -11.60 24.57 8.17
N ALA A 230 -12.54 24.22 7.28
CA ALA A 230 -13.68 25.07 6.90
C ALA A 230 -14.67 25.40 8.03
N HIS A 231 -14.65 24.65 9.14
CA HIS A 231 -15.56 24.84 10.28
C HIS A 231 -14.87 25.15 11.62
N GLY A 232 -13.59 25.59 11.59
CA GLY A 232 -12.94 26.24 12.75
C GLY A 232 -12.77 25.37 14.01
N GLY A 233 -12.62 24.05 13.86
CA GLY A 233 -12.33 23.14 14.98
C GLY A 233 -10.95 22.51 14.89
N ASP A 234 -10.43 22.02 16.03
CA ASP A 234 -9.14 21.30 16.18
C ASP A 234 -9.17 19.89 15.54
N LYS A 235 -9.61 19.80 14.29
CA LYS A 235 -9.75 18.53 13.58
C LYS A 235 -8.50 18.27 12.77
N THR A 236 -7.86 17.13 13.03
CA THR A 236 -6.63 16.71 12.36
C THR A 236 -6.93 15.59 11.38
N ALA A 237 -6.72 15.83 10.09
CA ALA A 237 -6.66 14.79 9.07
C ALA A 237 -5.27 14.13 9.07
N ASN A 238 -5.22 12.87 8.63
CA ASN A 238 -3.94 12.21 8.35
C ASN A 238 -3.44 12.59 6.94
N ALA A 239 -2.12 12.68 6.78
CA ALA A 239 -1.50 13.09 5.51
C ALA A 239 -1.75 12.09 4.38
N ASP A 240 -1.79 10.79 4.67
CA ASP A 240 -2.09 9.71 3.72
C ASP A 240 -3.55 9.78 3.20
N GLU A 241 -4.51 10.02 4.09
CA GLU A 241 -5.93 10.23 3.74
C GLU A 241 -6.12 11.50 2.90
N ALA A 242 -5.46 12.61 3.29
CA ALA A 242 -5.48 13.85 2.53
C ALA A 242 -4.87 13.68 1.13
N ARG A 243 -3.76 12.96 1.03
CA ARG A 243 -3.11 12.61 -0.24
C ARG A 243 -4.00 11.75 -1.13
N LEU A 244 -4.67 10.73 -0.57
CA LEU A 244 -5.63 9.91 -1.30
C LEU A 244 -6.77 10.76 -1.86
N SER A 245 -7.37 11.62 -1.02
CA SER A 245 -8.43 12.54 -1.45
C SER A 245 -7.95 13.50 -2.54
N ASN A 246 -6.73 14.03 -2.43
CA ASN A 246 -6.15 14.97 -3.39
C ASN A 246 -5.93 14.29 -4.76
N ASN A 247 -5.30 13.12 -4.77
CA ASN A 247 -5.05 12.36 -6.00
C ASN A 247 -6.36 11.94 -6.70
N LEU A 248 -7.34 11.41 -5.94
CA LEU A 248 -8.64 11.04 -6.50
C LEU A 248 -9.40 12.24 -7.08
N ALA A 249 -9.39 13.38 -6.38
CA ALA A 249 -9.99 14.62 -6.89
C ALA A 249 -9.25 15.14 -8.13
N GLY A 250 -7.93 15.00 -8.19
CA GLY A 250 -7.10 15.34 -9.35
C GLY A 250 -7.51 14.52 -10.58
N ALA A 251 -7.63 13.20 -10.44
CA ALA A 251 -8.08 12.32 -11.53
C ALA A 251 -9.48 12.67 -12.05
N VAL A 252 -10.43 12.96 -11.13
CA VAL A 252 -11.77 13.41 -11.52
C VAL A 252 -11.71 14.76 -12.25
N ALA A 253 -10.90 15.70 -11.77
CA ALA A 253 -10.75 17.02 -12.38
C ALA A 253 -10.18 16.94 -13.81
N ILE A 254 -9.15 16.10 -14.03
CA ILE A 254 -8.59 15.84 -15.36
C ILE A 254 -9.68 15.37 -16.30
N TYR A 255 -10.42 14.32 -15.91
CA TYR A 255 -11.48 13.76 -16.75
C TYR A 255 -12.56 14.80 -17.08
N ILE A 256 -12.98 15.64 -16.11
CA ILE A 256 -13.93 16.72 -16.36
C ILE A 256 -13.41 17.70 -17.42
N LEU A 257 -12.14 18.11 -17.32
CA LEU A 257 -11.52 19.07 -18.23
C LEU A 257 -11.31 18.49 -19.62
N GLU A 258 -10.91 17.22 -19.73
CA GLU A 258 -10.83 16.50 -21.00
C GLU A 258 -12.20 16.42 -21.69
N LYS A 259 -13.25 16.05 -20.95
CA LYS A 259 -14.62 16.01 -21.48
C LYS A 259 -15.14 17.40 -21.87
N LEU A 260 -14.74 18.44 -21.15
CA LEU A 260 -15.04 19.80 -21.56
C LEU A 260 -14.37 20.14 -22.90
N LYS A 261 -13.08 19.81 -23.04
CA LYS A 261 -12.32 20.05 -24.27
C LYS A 261 -12.94 19.30 -25.46
N GLU A 262 -13.24 18.01 -25.31
CA GLU A 262 -13.91 17.21 -26.35
C GLU A 262 -15.23 17.86 -26.80
N ARG A 263 -16.04 18.31 -25.84
CA ARG A 263 -17.34 18.96 -26.10
C ARG A 263 -17.18 20.30 -26.80
N MET A 264 -16.23 21.13 -26.37
CA MET A 264 -15.96 22.43 -26.98
C MET A 264 -15.38 22.29 -28.40
N VAL A 265 -14.61 21.24 -28.69
CA VAL A 265 -14.14 20.97 -30.06
C VAL A 265 -15.30 20.55 -30.95
N ALA A 266 -16.14 19.60 -30.50
CA ALA A 266 -17.29 19.13 -31.27
C ALA A 266 -18.38 20.19 -31.53
N GLU A 267 -18.47 21.24 -30.70
CA GLU A 267 -19.37 22.38 -30.93
C GLU A 267 -18.83 23.41 -31.95
N ASN A 268 -17.54 23.36 -32.30
CA ASN A 268 -16.89 24.26 -33.24
C ASN A 268 -16.65 23.63 -34.63
N GLU A 269 -16.98 22.35 -34.81
CA GLU A 269 -17.03 21.63 -36.09
C GLU A 269 -18.45 21.61 -36.67
#